data_AF-A0AAD4MEC8-F1
#
_entry.id   AF-A0AAD4MEC8-F1
#
_cell.length_a   1.000
_cell.length_b   1.000
_cell.length_c   1.000
_cell.angle_alpha   90.00
_cell.angle_beta   90.00
_cell.angle_gamma   90.00
#
_symmetry.space_group_name_H-M   'P 1'
#
loop_
_entity.id
_entity.type
_entity.pdbx_description
1 polymer ?
#
loop_
_entity_poly.entity_id
_entity_poly.type
_entity_poly.pdbx_seq_one_letter_code
_entity_poly.pdbx_strand_id
1 'polypeptide(L)'
;MLSLRCVAVALLLWGVSAAAHAHGIWFAQRSGDLALIYGEGGDDLDAARRLPLITSMAGYDVAGRAVPTALEPVGKLALVDLREQPAVVAAVLDNGIWTRSAEGQWLKKPKNEVPGAVVSGHNFKYAVHLRRTPLDRPLAALPGHTLQIVPVDASLPSSLGQPLRVRVLHRGKPVANVPVLADFVNDPDGKALLTAADGTVTVPVRNQGLNVIAAKLDAPAEDQVATDKVEHLATLSFRLAHAPE
;
A
#
# COMPACT_ATOMS: atom_id res chain seq x y z
N MET A 1 -31.56 -36.33 40.54
CA MET A 1 -31.87 -35.54 39.33
C MET A 1 -30.61 -34.76 38.94
N LEU A 2 -29.77 -35.32 38.07
CA LEU A 2 -28.63 -34.62 37.48
C LEU A 2 -29.08 -34.03 36.14
N SER A 3 -29.05 -32.72 36.01
CA SER A 3 -29.40 -32.02 34.77
C SER A 3 -28.14 -31.95 33.88
N LEU A 4 -28.14 -32.70 32.78
CA LEU A 4 -27.16 -32.57 31.70
C LEU A 4 -27.36 -31.20 31.02
N ARG A 5 -26.39 -30.29 31.14
CA ARG A 5 -26.31 -29.12 30.26
C ARG A 5 -25.41 -29.49 29.08
N CYS A 6 -26.03 -29.68 27.92
CA CYS A 6 -25.36 -29.78 26.64
C CYS A 6 -24.53 -28.50 26.40
N VAL A 7 -23.21 -28.62 26.34
CA VAL A 7 -22.34 -27.57 25.80
C VAL A 7 -22.33 -27.76 24.29
N ALA A 8 -23.06 -26.89 23.58
CA ALA A 8 -22.96 -26.78 22.13
C ALA A 8 -21.60 -26.13 21.81
N VAL A 9 -20.66 -26.92 21.28
CA VAL A 9 -19.42 -26.40 20.70
C VAL A 9 -19.80 -25.78 19.36
N ALA A 10 -19.86 -24.45 19.32
CA ALA A 10 -19.95 -23.70 18.06
C ALA A 10 -18.58 -23.79 17.37
N LEU A 11 -18.47 -24.73 16.42
CA LEU A 11 -17.39 -24.75 15.44
C LEU A 11 -17.51 -23.48 14.59
N LEU A 12 -16.70 -22.46 14.89
CA LEU A 12 -16.42 -21.40 13.94
C LEU A 12 -15.68 -22.03 12.75
N LEU A 13 -16.45 -22.40 11.73
CA LEU A 13 -15.92 -22.62 10.39
C LEU A 13 -15.22 -21.32 9.97
N TRP A 14 -13.89 -21.33 10.01
CA TRP A 14 -13.08 -20.36 9.29
C TRP A 14 -13.41 -20.51 7.81
N GLY A 15 -14.38 -19.72 7.37
CA GLY A 15 -14.71 -19.59 5.97
C GLY A 15 -13.42 -19.21 5.24
N VAL A 16 -13.09 -20.02 4.23
CA VAL A 16 -12.03 -19.75 3.27
C VAL A 16 -12.21 -18.32 2.78
N SER A 17 -11.29 -17.43 3.16
CA SER A 17 -11.23 -16.05 2.67
C SER A 17 -11.04 -16.13 1.15
N ALA A 18 -12.14 -15.98 0.41
CA ALA A 18 -12.09 -15.89 -1.03
C ALA A 18 -11.36 -14.60 -1.38
N ALA A 19 -10.08 -14.73 -1.73
CA ALA A 19 -9.13 -13.72 -2.21
C ALA A 19 -9.77 -12.35 -2.45
N ALA A 20 -9.93 -11.57 -1.38
CA ALA A 20 -10.08 -10.13 -1.51
C ALA A 20 -8.82 -9.66 -2.23
N HIS A 21 -8.96 -8.88 -3.30
CA HIS A 21 -7.81 -8.36 -4.05
C HIS A 21 -7.09 -7.27 -3.23
N ALA A 22 -6.47 -7.67 -2.13
CA ALA A 22 -5.69 -6.83 -1.21
C ALA A 22 -4.33 -6.42 -1.79
N HIS A 23 -4.05 -6.79 -3.05
CA HIS A 23 -2.92 -6.31 -3.83
C HIS A 23 -2.66 -4.81 -3.61
N GLY A 24 -1.45 -4.45 -3.24
CA GLY A 24 -0.96 -3.09 -3.24
C GLY A 24 -0.17 -2.76 -4.49
N ILE A 25 0.46 -1.59 -4.45
CA ILE A 25 1.59 -1.26 -5.32
C ILE A 25 2.76 -0.83 -4.45
N TRP A 26 3.99 -1.13 -4.84
CA TRP A 26 5.21 -0.63 -4.21
C TRP A 26 6.35 -0.59 -5.22
N PHE A 27 7.41 0.15 -4.93
CA PHE A 27 8.61 0.08 -5.76
C PHE A 27 9.64 -0.85 -5.15
N ALA A 28 10.27 -1.66 -6.00
CA ALA A 28 11.35 -2.56 -5.63
C ALA A 28 12.31 -2.77 -6.81
N GLN A 29 13.54 -3.19 -6.53
CA GLN A 29 14.49 -3.52 -7.59
C GLN A 29 14.11 -4.84 -8.28
N ARG A 30 14.26 -4.88 -9.60
CA ARG A 30 14.13 -6.05 -10.47
C ARG A 30 15.31 -6.05 -11.43
N SER A 31 16.20 -7.03 -11.25
CA SER A 31 17.43 -7.15 -12.06
C SER A 31 18.29 -5.87 -12.10
N GLY A 32 18.33 -5.12 -10.99
CA GLY A 32 19.08 -3.86 -10.88
C GLY A 32 18.25 -2.61 -11.15
N ASP A 33 17.21 -2.70 -11.99
CA ASP A 33 16.30 -1.61 -12.31
C ASP A 33 15.25 -1.40 -11.21
N LEU A 34 14.74 -0.18 -11.06
CA LEU A 34 13.61 0.07 -10.18
C LEU A 34 12.30 -0.17 -10.93
N ALA A 35 11.43 -1.00 -10.39
CA ALA A 35 10.12 -1.28 -10.96
C ALA A 35 8.99 -0.89 -9.99
N LEU A 36 7.85 -0.45 -10.53
CA LEU A 36 6.58 -0.44 -9.83
C LEU A 36 5.98 -1.85 -9.88
N ILE A 37 5.75 -2.43 -8.71
CA ILE A 37 5.17 -3.77 -8.54
C ILE A 37 3.68 -3.63 -8.26
N TYR A 38 2.88 -4.56 -8.80
CA TYR A 38 1.47 -4.76 -8.43
C TYR A 38 1.34 -6.17 -7.86
N GLY A 39 0.96 -6.29 -6.58
CA GLY A 39 1.15 -7.54 -5.86
C GLY A 39 0.69 -7.51 -4.41
N GLU A 40 0.87 -8.60 -3.68
CA GLU A 40 0.66 -8.69 -2.23
C GLU A 40 1.59 -9.77 -1.68
N GLY A 41 2.25 -9.52 -0.55
CA GLY A 41 3.24 -10.47 -0.06
C GLY A 41 4.34 -10.73 -1.12
N GLY A 42 4.57 -12.00 -1.42
CA GLY A 42 5.49 -12.45 -2.46
C GLY A 42 4.93 -12.40 -3.88
N ASP A 43 3.64 -12.09 -4.06
CA ASP A 43 3.03 -12.02 -5.39
C ASP A 43 3.55 -10.79 -6.14
N ASP A 44 4.02 -11.02 -7.36
CA ASP A 44 4.49 -10.00 -8.31
C ASP A 44 3.79 -10.25 -9.65
N LEU A 45 2.66 -9.59 -9.85
CA LEU A 45 1.82 -9.78 -11.02
C LEU A 45 2.25 -8.86 -12.16
N ASP A 46 1.66 -9.06 -13.33
CA ASP A 46 1.93 -8.26 -14.54
C ASP A 46 1.56 -6.78 -14.34
N ALA A 47 2.54 -5.99 -13.90
CA ALA A 47 2.42 -4.57 -13.64
C ALA A 47 2.31 -3.76 -14.94
N ALA A 48 2.91 -4.24 -16.04
CA ALA A 48 2.77 -3.61 -17.35
C ALA A 48 1.30 -3.52 -17.80
N ARG A 49 0.51 -4.59 -17.56
CA ARG A 49 -0.95 -4.57 -17.80
C ARG A 49 -1.73 -3.58 -16.93
N ARG A 50 -1.13 -3.07 -15.85
CA ARG A 50 -1.75 -2.10 -14.94
C ARG A 50 -1.40 -0.65 -15.25
N LEU A 51 -0.48 -0.40 -16.18
CA LEU A 51 -0.11 0.97 -16.60
C LEU A 51 -1.32 1.86 -16.96
N PRO A 52 -2.36 1.38 -17.68
CA PRO A 52 -3.54 2.21 -17.97
C PRO A 52 -4.35 2.62 -16.74
N LEU A 53 -4.12 1.99 -15.58
CA LEU A 53 -4.76 2.31 -14.30
C LEU A 53 -3.93 3.28 -13.44
N ILE A 54 -2.69 3.58 -13.85
CA ILE A 54 -1.83 4.55 -13.18
C ILE A 54 -2.33 5.95 -13.55
N THR A 55 -2.86 6.66 -12.57
CA THR A 55 -3.38 8.03 -12.75
C THR A 55 -2.32 9.08 -12.48
N SER A 56 -1.22 8.72 -11.81
CA SER A 56 -0.09 9.61 -11.57
C SER A 56 1.21 8.82 -11.40
N MET A 57 2.30 9.36 -11.96
CA MET A 57 3.69 9.00 -11.67
C MET A 57 4.47 10.30 -11.47
N ALA A 58 5.25 10.39 -10.41
CA ALA A 58 6.02 11.58 -10.09
C ALA A 58 7.40 11.22 -9.51
N GLY A 59 8.39 12.06 -9.77
CA GLY A 59 9.70 12.02 -9.14
C GLY A 59 10.04 13.35 -8.51
N TYR A 60 10.81 13.30 -7.42
CA TYR A 60 11.28 14.49 -6.70
C TYR A 60 12.75 14.35 -6.32
N ASP A 61 13.50 15.45 -6.38
CA ASP A 61 14.87 15.51 -5.86
C ASP A 61 14.92 15.60 -4.31
N VAL A 62 16.12 15.70 -3.75
CA VAL A 62 16.31 15.77 -2.27
C VAL A 62 15.70 17.02 -1.63
N ALA A 63 15.49 18.09 -2.41
CA ALA A 63 14.86 19.33 -1.97
C ALA A 63 13.31 19.26 -2.05
N GLY A 64 12.77 18.20 -2.65
CA GLY A 64 11.35 18.00 -2.93
C GLY A 64 10.87 18.71 -4.19
N ARG A 65 11.76 19.09 -5.10
CA ARG A 65 11.40 19.68 -6.40
C ARG A 65 11.09 18.57 -7.38
N ALA A 66 10.03 18.74 -8.18
CA ALA A 66 9.65 17.76 -9.18
C ALA A 66 10.76 17.60 -10.24
N VAL A 67 11.03 16.36 -10.62
CA VAL A 67 11.91 16.02 -11.75
C VAL A 67 11.16 15.10 -12.72
N PRO A 68 11.47 15.15 -14.03
CA PRO A 68 10.88 14.24 -15.00
C PRO A 68 11.08 12.78 -14.57
N THR A 69 9.99 12.02 -14.54
CA THR A 69 9.97 10.61 -14.16
C THR A 69 8.73 9.97 -14.77
N ALA A 70 8.89 8.78 -15.34
CA ALA A 70 7.82 8.03 -15.99
C ALA A 70 7.93 6.54 -15.68
N LEU A 71 6.91 5.78 -16.07
CA LEU A 71 6.94 4.32 -16.10
C LEU A 71 7.01 3.83 -17.54
N GLU A 72 7.89 2.87 -17.81
CA GLU A 72 8.07 2.23 -19.11
C GLU A 72 7.77 0.73 -19.03
N PRO A 73 6.96 0.17 -19.94
CA PRO A 73 6.70 -1.26 -19.95
C PRO A 73 7.91 -2.02 -20.50
N VAL A 74 8.41 -2.99 -19.73
CA VAL A 74 9.45 -3.93 -20.18
C VAL A 74 9.03 -5.35 -19.82
N GLY A 75 8.52 -6.08 -20.82
CA GLY A 75 7.90 -7.39 -20.58
C GLY A 75 6.68 -7.26 -19.66
N LYS A 76 6.71 -7.91 -18.49
CA LYS A 76 5.67 -7.82 -17.46
C LYS A 76 5.91 -6.69 -16.45
N LEU A 77 7.05 -6.02 -16.52
CA LEU A 77 7.47 -5.01 -15.56
C LEU A 77 7.03 -3.61 -16.01
N ALA A 78 6.78 -2.74 -15.03
CA ALA A 78 6.68 -1.30 -15.21
C ALA A 78 7.93 -0.66 -14.60
N LEU A 79 8.96 -0.41 -15.41
CA LEU A 79 10.23 0.16 -14.94
C LEU A 79 10.12 1.67 -14.77
N VAL A 80 10.83 2.19 -13.77
CA VAL A 80 10.92 3.63 -13.52
C VAL A 80 12.04 4.23 -14.35
N ASP A 81 11.75 5.30 -15.09
CA ASP A 81 12.78 6.11 -15.71
C ASP A 81 13.54 6.92 -14.64
N LEU A 82 14.83 6.59 -14.47
CA LEU A 82 15.70 7.18 -13.46
C LEU A 82 16.74 8.16 -14.05
N ARG A 83 16.60 8.60 -15.30
CA ARG A 83 17.57 9.51 -15.96
C ARG A 83 17.86 10.77 -15.16
N GLU A 84 16.82 11.37 -14.58
CA GLU A 84 16.92 12.59 -13.75
C GLU A 84 17.24 12.31 -12.28
N GLN A 85 17.55 11.05 -11.93
CA GLN A 85 17.97 10.60 -10.60
C GLN A 85 17.09 11.08 -9.42
N PRO A 86 15.76 10.89 -9.47
CA PRO A 86 14.85 11.30 -8.39
C PRO A 86 15.25 10.68 -7.04
N ALA A 87 15.26 11.46 -5.97
CA ALA A 87 15.46 10.95 -4.61
C ALA A 87 14.21 10.23 -4.08
N VAL A 88 13.03 10.68 -4.52
CA VAL A 88 11.73 10.10 -4.19
C VAL A 88 10.97 9.82 -5.48
N VAL A 89 10.35 8.67 -5.60
CA VAL A 89 9.38 8.39 -6.67
C VAL A 89 8.04 7.98 -6.06
N ALA A 90 6.95 8.36 -6.72
CA ALA A 90 5.61 8.12 -6.23
C ALA A 90 4.65 7.78 -7.37
N ALA A 91 3.69 6.90 -7.11
CA ALA A 91 2.67 6.51 -8.06
C ALA A 91 1.29 6.40 -7.40
N VAL A 92 0.26 6.68 -8.21
CA VAL A 92 -1.14 6.52 -7.85
C VAL A 92 -1.81 5.60 -8.87
N LEU A 93 -2.52 4.59 -8.39
CA LEU A 93 -3.27 3.64 -9.19
C LEU A 93 -4.74 3.65 -8.74
N ASP A 94 -5.64 3.95 -9.69
CA ASP A 94 -7.08 3.74 -9.49
C ASP A 94 -7.45 2.35 -10.02
N ASN A 95 -7.67 1.41 -9.11
CA ASN A 95 -7.95 0.02 -9.49
C ASN A 95 -9.42 -0.20 -9.88
N GLY A 96 -10.23 0.85 -9.79
CA GLY A 96 -11.65 0.85 -10.07
C GLY A 96 -12.49 0.20 -8.96
N ILE A 97 -13.77 0.05 -9.27
CA ILE A 97 -14.75 -0.60 -8.41
C ILE A 97 -14.73 -2.11 -8.64
N TRP A 98 -14.68 -2.84 -7.53
CA TRP A 98 -14.81 -4.28 -7.49
C TRP A 98 -15.99 -4.66 -6.61
N THR A 99 -16.83 -5.56 -7.09
CA THR A 99 -18.02 -6.02 -6.39
C THR A 99 -18.00 -7.54 -6.28
N ARG A 100 -18.27 -8.05 -5.09
CA ARG A 100 -18.44 -9.48 -4.83
C ARG A 100 -19.89 -9.90 -5.06
N SER A 101 -20.12 -10.85 -5.95
CA SER A 101 -21.46 -11.40 -6.22
C SER A 101 -21.94 -12.31 -5.09
N ALA A 102 -23.23 -12.70 -5.12
CA ALA A 102 -23.81 -13.66 -4.18
C ALA A 102 -23.12 -15.03 -4.21
N GLU A 103 -22.58 -15.40 -5.37
CA GLU A 103 -21.79 -16.62 -5.61
C GLU A 103 -20.33 -16.49 -5.14
N GLY A 104 -19.96 -15.32 -4.61
CA GLY A 104 -18.65 -15.05 -4.04
C GLY A 104 -17.58 -14.63 -5.04
N GLN A 105 -17.90 -14.44 -6.32
CA GLN A 105 -16.97 -14.00 -7.35
C GLN A 105 -16.72 -12.49 -7.29
N TRP A 106 -15.46 -12.07 -7.46
CA TRP A 106 -15.10 -10.66 -7.58
C TRP A 106 -15.18 -10.21 -9.04
N LEU A 107 -16.01 -9.20 -9.31
CA LEU A 107 -16.26 -8.63 -10.62
C LEU A 107 -15.82 -7.17 -10.64
N LYS A 108 -15.07 -6.76 -11.66
CA LYS A 108 -14.66 -5.35 -11.87
C LYS A 108 -15.82 -4.54 -12.45
N LYS A 109 -16.87 -4.35 -11.64
CA LYS A 109 -18.13 -3.66 -11.99
C LYS A 109 -18.66 -2.91 -10.77
N PRO A 110 -19.42 -1.81 -10.98
CA PRO A 110 -20.10 -1.14 -9.90
C PRO A 110 -21.21 -2.02 -9.30
N LYS A 111 -21.60 -1.72 -8.06
CA LYS A 111 -22.55 -2.49 -7.26
C LYS A 111 -23.91 -2.63 -7.94
N ASN A 112 -24.42 -1.55 -8.51
CA ASN A 112 -25.71 -1.50 -9.20
C ASN A 112 -25.76 -2.35 -10.49
N GLU A 113 -24.62 -2.79 -11.02
CA GLU A 113 -24.54 -3.69 -12.18
C GLU A 113 -24.37 -5.18 -11.80
N VAL A 114 -24.29 -5.49 -10.50
CA VAL A 114 -24.12 -6.85 -10.00
C VAL A 114 -25.35 -7.25 -9.18
N PRO A 115 -26.30 -8.00 -9.78
CA PRO A 115 -27.46 -8.51 -9.06
C PRO A 115 -27.02 -9.34 -7.84
N GLY A 116 -27.64 -9.09 -6.69
CA GLY A 116 -27.29 -9.78 -5.45
C GLY A 116 -25.90 -9.45 -4.89
N ALA A 117 -25.31 -8.30 -5.26
CA ALA A 117 -24.04 -7.82 -4.71
C ALA A 117 -24.00 -7.91 -3.17
N VAL A 118 -22.95 -8.56 -2.66
CA VAL A 118 -22.73 -8.75 -1.21
C VAL A 118 -21.94 -7.59 -0.62
N VAL A 119 -20.88 -7.18 -1.31
CA VAL A 119 -20.00 -6.07 -0.91
C VAL A 119 -19.27 -5.53 -2.13
N SER A 120 -18.98 -4.24 -2.12
CA SER A 120 -18.22 -3.56 -3.17
C SER A 120 -17.24 -2.54 -2.60
N GLY A 121 -16.21 -2.20 -3.36
CA GLY A 121 -15.29 -1.13 -3.00
C GLY A 121 -14.63 -0.49 -4.22
N HIS A 122 -14.45 0.82 -4.21
CA HIS A 122 -13.56 1.54 -5.12
C HIS A 122 -12.16 1.59 -4.52
N ASN A 123 -11.18 0.99 -5.19
CA ASN A 123 -9.87 0.74 -4.60
C ASN A 123 -8.80 1.66 -5.19
N PHE A 124 -8.21 2.52 -4.36
CA PHE A 124 -7.05 3.34 -4.71
C PHE A 124 -5.78 2.80 -4.05
N LYS A 125 -4.68 2.83 -4.80
CA LYS A 125 -3.38 2.37 -4.35
C LYS A 125 -2.34 3.48 -4.55
N TYR A 126 -1.50 3.68 -3.55
CA TYR A 126 -0.49 4.72 -3.51
C TYR A 126 0.87 4.09 -3.18
N ALA A 127 1.91 4.41 -3.93
CA ALA A 127 3.27 4.00 -3.59
C ALA A 127 4.17 5.22 -3.47
N VAL A 128 5.01 5.24 -2.45
CA VAL A 128 6.14 6.16 -2.32
C VAL A 128 7.39 5.33 -2.10
N HIS A 129 8.47 5.68 -2.80
CA HIS A 129 9.77 5.06 -2.60
C HIS A 129 10.87 6.09 -2.38
N LEU A 130 11.62 5.90 -1.29
CA LEU A 130 12.78 6.72 -0.95
C LEU A 130 14.03 6.04 -1.50
N ARG A 131 14.52 6.54 -2.63
CA ARG A 131 15.76 6.06 -3.27
C ARG A 131 17.01 6.61 -2.58
N ARG A 132 16.93 7.85 -2.10
CA ARG A 132 18.07 8.57 -1.50
C ARG A 132 17.61 9.29 -0.25
N THR A 133 18.42 9.16 0.81
CA THR A 133 18.27 9.87 2.08
C THR A 133 19.66 10.26 2.59
N PRO A 134 19.82 11.34 3.38
CA PRO A 134 18.77 12.24 3.85
C PRO A 134 18.14 13.08 2.73
N LEU A 135 16.87 13.45 2.92
CA LEU A 135 16.25 14.57 2.20
C LEU A 135 16.65 15.89 2.88
N ASP A 136 16.53 17.02 2.19
CA ASP A 136 16.85 18.34 2.78
C ASP A 136 15.87 18.72 3.91
N ARG A 137 14.67 18.13 3.87
CA ARG A 137 13.60 18.28 4.86
C ARG A 137 12.73 17.01 4.87
N PRO A 138 11.99 16.73 5.97
CA PRO A 138 11.05 15.61 5.99
C PRO A 138 10.08 15.65 4.82
N LEU A 139 9.75 14.47 4.28
CA LEU A 139 8.86 14.34 3.12
C LEU A 139 7.47 14.90 3.46
N ALA A 140 7.01 15.86 2.67
CA ALA A 140 5.69 16.44 2.80
C ALA A 140 4.61 15.60 2.09
N ALA A 141 3.35 16.00 2.25
CA ALA A 141 2.25 15.45 1.46
C ALA A 141 2.51 15.68 -0.04
N LEU A 142 2.30 14.63 -0.84
CA LEU A 142 2.48 14.65 -2.29
C LEU A 142 1.14 14.92 -2.98
N PRO A 143 1.13 15.69 -4.08
CA PRO A 143 -0.06 15.86 -4.91
C PRO A 143 -0.63 14.51 -5.37
N GLY A 144 -1.96 14.38 -5.38
CA GLY A 144 -2.66 13.17 -5.83
C GLY A 144 -2.72 12.02 -4.81
N HIS A 145 -1.94 12.06 -3.72
CA HIS A 145 -1.98 11.04 -2.68
C HIS A 145 -3.06 11.35 -1.63
N THR A 146 -4.22 10.72 -1.78
CA THR A 146 -5.29 10.81 -0.75
C THR A 146 -4.88 10.13 0.54
N LEU A 147 -4.17 8.98 0.46
CA LEU A 147 -3.52 8.35 1.61
C LEU A 147 -2.02 8.28 1.36
N GLN A 148 -1.21 8.62 2.35
CA GLN A 148 0.25 8.62 2.23
C GLN A 148 0.90 8.23 3.55
N ILE A 149 1.98 7.46 3.48
CA ILE A 149 2.89 7.24 4.60
C ILE A 149 4.15 8.08 4.35
N VAL A 150 4.57 8.88 5.33
CA VAL A 150 5.83 9.64 5.30
C VAL A 150 6.69 9.28 6.50
N PRO A 151 8.02 9.19 6.38
CA PRO A 151 8.89 9.22 7.55
C PRO A 151 8.71 10.55 8.30
N VAL A 152 8.82 10.52 9.62
CA VAL A 152 8.80 11.76 10.42
C VAL A 152 10.09 12.56 10.24
N ASP A 153 11.21 11.86 10.07
CA ASP A 153 12.54 12.46 9.89
C ASP A 153 12.96 12.44 8.42
N ALA A 154 13.91 13.32 8.04
CA ALA A 154 14.44 13.35 6.68
C ALA A 154 15.42 12.20 6.38
N SER A 155 15.92 11.54 7.41
CA SER A 155 16.81 10.38 7.35
C SER A 155 16.05 9.11 7.70
N LEU A 156 16.46 7.99 7.10
CA LEU A 156 15.99 6.66 7.51
C LEU A 156 17.01 6.00 8.46
N PRO A 157 16.57 5.07 9.31
CA PRO A 157 17.47 4.23 10.08
C PRO A 157 18.37 3.40 9.15
N SER A 158 19.58 3.07 9.60
CA SER A 158 20.59 2.37 8.78
C SER A 158 20.53 0.85 8.90
N SER A 159 19.86 0.34 9.94
CA SER A 159 19.98 -1.07 10.33
C SER A 159 18.63 -1.70 10.68
N LEU A 160 18.52 -2.99 10.38
CA LEU A 160 17.41 -3.84 10.82
C LEU A 160 17.17 -3.70 12.34
N GLY A 161 15.89 -3.67 12.73
CA GLY A 161 15.44 -3.60 14.11
C GLY A 161 15.41 -2.18 14.70
N GLN A 162 16.07 -1.20 14.07
CA GLN A 162 16.00 0.19 14.54
C GLN A 162 14.57 0.73 14.42
N PRO A 163 14.13 1.61 15.34
CA PRO A 163 12.82 2.22 15.27
C PRO A 163 12.73 3.20 14.11
N LEU A 164 11.71 3.06 13.28
CA LEU A 164 11.34 4.00 12.24
C LEU A 164 10.00 4.63 12.60
N ARG A 165 10.00 5.93 12.89
CA ARG A 165 8.77 6.69 13.11
C ARG A 165 8.22 7.17 11.76
N VAL A 166 7.00 6.75 11.44
CA VAL A 166 6.27 7.22 10.27
C VAL A 166 5.01 7.97 10.69
N ARG A 167 4.46 8.77 9.78
CA ARG A 167 3.18 9.43 9.90
C ARG A 167 2.30 9.04 8.73
N VAL A 168 1.05 8.68 9.00
CA VAL A 168 0.04 8.47 7.97
C VAL A 168 -0.76 9.76 7.79
N LEU A 169 -0.89 10.18 6.54
CA LEU A 169 -1.66 11.34 6.12
C LEU A 169 -2.88 10.88 5.31
N HIS A 170 -4.05 11.41 5.63
CA HIS A 170 -5.25 11.34 4.81
C HIS A 170 -5.61 12.74 4.34
N ARG A 171 -5.69 12.94 3.02
CA ARG A 171 -5.88 14.25 2.35
C ARG A 171 -4.87 15.30 2.85
N GLY A 172 -3.62 14.90 2.97
CA GLY A 172 -2.51 15.73 3.42
C GLY A 172 -2.48 16.06 4.92
N LYS A 173 -3.42 15.54 5.73
CA LYS A 173 -3.50 15.78 7.18
C LYS A 173 -3.23 14.51 7.98
N PRO A 174 -2.60 14.58 9.17
CA PRO A 174 -2.38 13.40 10.00
C PRO A 174 -3.69 12.69 10.36
N VAL A 175 -3.68 11.36 10.36
CA VAL A 175 -4.87 10.54 10.65
C VAL A 175 -4.57 9.45 11.68
N ALA A 176 -5.39 9.38 12.73
CA ALA A 176 -5.26 8.45 13.85
C ALA A 176 -5.95 7.10 13.58
N ASN A 177 -5.61 6.09 14.38
CA ASN A 177 -6.20 4.76 14.35
C ASN A 177 -6.12 4.05 13.00
N VAL A 178 -5.15 4.42 12.16
CA VAL A 178 -4.90 3.73 10.89
C VAL A 178 -4.00 2.51 11.14
N PRO A 179 -4.39 1.30 10.71
CA PRO A 179 -3.52 0.14 10.77
C PRO A 179 -2.34 0.28 9.81
N VAL A 180 -1.14 0.05 10.34
CA VAL A 180 0.13 0.09 9.63
C VAL A 180 0.85 -1.25 9.79
N LEU A 181 1.06 -1.95 8.67
CA LEU A 181 1.89 -3.15 8.60
C LEU A 181 3.34 -2.76 8.34
N ALA A 182 4.27 -3.32 9.12
CA ALA A 182 5.69 -3.04 8.99
C ALA A 182 6.36 -3.77 7.82
N ASP A 183 5.76 -4.87 7.33
CA ASP A 183 6.31 -5.67 6.22
C ASP A 183 5.20 -6.23 5.32
N PHE A 184 4.80 -5.46 4.31
CA PHE A 184 3.74 -5.85 3.38
C PHE A 184 4.15 -6.96 2.40
N VAL A 185 5.46 -7.21 2.24
CA VAL A 185 5.98 -8.16 1.25
C VAL A 185 6.27 -9.52 1.89
N ASN A 186 6.84 -9.56 3.08
CA ASN A 186 7.18 -10.84 3.73
C ASN A 186 6.14 -11.29 4.75
N ASP A 187 5.27 -10.39 5.21
CA ASP A 187 4.25 -10.68 6.25
C ASP A 187 2.95 -9.87 6.00
N PRO A 188 2.27 -10.07 4.85
CA PRO A 188 1.05 -9.33 4.51
C PRO A 188 -0.12 -9.59 5.49
N ASP A 189 -0.09 -10.70 6.23
CA ASP A 189 -1.05 -11.03 7.29
C ASP A 189 -0.54 -10.63 8.69
N GLY A 190 0.57 -9.89 8.75
CA GLY A 190 1.23 -9.49 9.97
C GLY A 190 0.37 -8.59 10.87
N LYS A 191 0.68 -8.59 12.16
CA LYS A 191 -0.03 -7.73 13.12
C LYS A 191 0.27 -6.25 12.85
N ALA A 192 -0.76 -5.51 12.45
CA ALA A 192 -0.66 -4.07 12.27
C ALA A 192 -0.52 -3.32 13.60
N LEU A 193 0.16 -2.17 13.55
CA LEU A 193 0.22 -1.16 14.61
C LEU A 193 -0.70 0.00 14.24
N LEU A 194 -1.31 0.65 15.23
CA LEU A 194 -2.23 1.77 14.97
C LEU A 194 -1.50 3.11 15.10
N THR A 195 -1.84 4.06 14.23
CA THR A 195 -1.39 5.44 14.38
C THR A 195 -2.01 6.13 15.59
N ALA A 196 -1.19 6.94 16.28
CA ALA A 196 -1.62 7.80 17.37
C ALA A 196 -2.44 9.01 16.87
N ALA A 197 -2.91 9.84 17.81
CA ALA A 197 -3.73 11.03 17.51
C ALA A 197 -3.06 12.01 16.53
N ASP A 198 -1.72 12.12 16.54
CA ASP A 198 -0.93 12.95 15.63
C ASP A 198 -0.59 12.26 14.29
N GLY A 199 -1.24 11.13 14.01
CA GLY A 199 -1.03 10.28 12.85
C GLY A 199 0.27 9.48 12.86
N THR A 200 1.06 9.51 13.94
CA THR A 200 2.35 8.81 13.97
C THR A 200 2.26 7.39 14.52
N VAL A 201 3.14 6.52 14.04
CA VAL A 201 3.39 5.19 14.58
C VAL A 201 4.88 4.87 14.44
N THR A 202 5.44 4.17 15.41
CA THR A 202 6.80 3.67 15.32
C THR A 202 6.76 2.19 14.96
N VAL A 203 7.37 1.83 13.84
CA VAL A 203 7.53 0.45 13.39
C VAL A 203 9.00 0.05 13.49
N PRO A 204 9.34 -1.20 13.81
CA PRO A 204 10.72 -1.65 13.65
C PRO A 204 11.06 -1.74 12.16
N VAL A 205 12.26 -1.33 11.77
CA VAL A 205 12.79 -1.68 10.44
C VAL A 205 12.90 -3.20 10.35
N ARG A 206 12.23 -3.79 9.36
CA ARG A 206 12.05 -5.24 9.29
C ARG A 206 13.20 -5.94 8.58
N ASN A 207 13.84 -5.27 7.62
CA ASN A 207 14.79 -5.91 6.71
C ASN A 207 16.08 -5.08 6.51
N GLN A 208 17.23 -5.75 6.46
CA GLN A 208 18.47 -5.16 5.92
C GLN A 208 18.47 -5.34 4.40
N GLY A 209 17.72 -4.47 3.72
CA GLY A 209 17.37 -4.64 2.31
C GLY A 209 16.06 -3.93 2.02
N LEU A 210 15.20 -4.55 1.20
CA LEU A 210 13.89 -3.99 0.86
C LEU A 210 12.98 -3.95 2.09
N ASN A 211 12.44 -2.77 2.39
CA ASN A 211 11.37 -2.57 3.36
C ASN A 211 10.17 -2.01 2.63
N VAL A 212 8.97 -2.53 2.92
CA VAL A 212 7.69 -2.04 2.37
C VAL A 212 6.69 -1.99 3.53
N ILE A 213 6.39 -0.77 3.96
CA ILE A 213 5.40 -0.50 5.00
C ILE A 213 4.08 -0.21 4.30
N ALA A 214 2.97 -0.73 4.81
CA ALA A 214 1.64 -0.48 4.25
C ALA A 214 0.68 0.10 5.29
N ALA A 215 -0.24 0.95 4.83
CA ALA A 215 -1.32 1.51 5.62
C ALA A 215 -2.62 1.42 4.83
N LYS A 216 -3.71 1.03 5.49
CA LYS A 216 -5.02 0.87 4.86
C LYS A 216 -6.06 1.72 5.57
N LEU A 217 -6.86 2.46 4.80
CA LEU A 217 -7.96 3.28 5.30
C LEU A 217 -9.18 3.11 4.41
N ASP A 218 -10.28 2.65 5.01
CA ASP A 218 -11.60 2.68 4.37
C ASP A 218 -12.27 4.03 4.64
N ALA A 219 -12.92 4.57 3.61
CA ALA A 219 -13.70 5.80 3.67
C ALA A 219 -15.12 5.57 3.12
N PRO A 220 -16.11 6.38 3.52
CA PRO A 220 -17.44 6.33 2.92
C PRO A 220 -17.39 6.58 1.41
N ALA A 221 -18.24 5.87 0.67
CA ALA A 221 -18.44 6.14 -0.76
C ALA A 221 -19.16 7.47 -0.98
N GLU A 222 -18.72 8.23 -1.99
CA GLU A 222 -19.43 9.42 -2.45
C GLU A 222 -20.72 9.04 -3.20
N ASP A 223 -20.64 7.99 -4.03
CA ASP A 223 -21.79 7.37 -4.68
C ASP A 223 -22.05 5.97 -4.11
N GLN A 224 -22.99 5.90 -3.16
CA GLN A 224 -23.41 4.66 -2.51
C GLN A 224 -24.22 3.72 -3.42
N VAL A 225 -24.68 4.21 -4.57
CA VAL A 225 -25.34 3.37 -5.59
C VAL A 225 -24.29 2.56 -6.33
N ALA A 226 -23.15 3.18 -6.67
CA ALA A 226 -22.07 2.53 -7.39
C ALA A 226 -21.16 1.66 -6.49
N THR A 227 -20.95 2.02 -5.22
CA THR A 227 -20.08 1.24 -4.32
C THR A 227 -20.38 1.46 -2.84
N ASP A 228 -20.05 0.49 -1.98
CA ASP A 228 -20.30 0.58 -0.53
C ASP A 228 -19.26 1.46 0.19
N LYS A 229 -18.02 1.45 -0.30
CA LYS A 229 -16.88 2.16 0.32
C LYS A 229 -15.80 2.52 -0.70
N VAL A 230 -14.93 3.44 -0.28
CA VAL A 230 -13.64 3.66 -0.93
C VAL A 230 -12.56 3.06 -0.04
N GLU A 231 -11.69 2.24 -0.62
CA GLU A 231 -10.56 1.64 0.07
C GLU A 231 -9.27 2.31 -0.43
N HIS A 232 -8.47 2.83 0.50
CA HIS A 232 -7.16 3.40 0.23
C HIS A 232 -6.07 2.50 0.81
N LEU A 233 -5.10 2.10 -0.02
CA LEU A 233 -3.90 1.39 0.41
C LEU A 233 -2.66 2.18 0.00
N ALA A 234 -1.88 2.62 0.98
CA ALA A 234 -0.63 3.36 0.75
C ALA A 234 0.57 2.51 1.17
N THR A 235 1.64 2.53 0.37
CA THR A 235 2.92 1.94 0.72
C THR A 235 4.03 2.97 0.77
N LEU A 236 4.98 2.76 1.68
CA LEU A 236 6.27 3.43 1.73
C LEU A 236 7.35 2.35 1.62
N SER A 237 8.16 2.40 0.56
CA SER A 237 9.29 1.50 0.39
C SER A 237 10.64 2.22 0.41
N PHE A 238 11.67 1.50 0.84
CA PHE A 238 13.06 1.94 0.82
C PHE A 238 13.97 0.72 0.88
N ARG A 239 15.26 0.91 0.58
CA ARG A 239 16.27 -0.15 0.68
C ARG A 239 17.38 0.28 1.61
N LEU A 240 17.74 -0.58 2.56
CA LEU A 240 18.96 -0.43 3.36
C LEU A 240 20.11 -1.21 2.72
N ALA A 241 21.32 -0.65 2.78
CA ALA A 241 22.52 -1.34 2.30
C ALA A 241 22.85 -2.53 3.20
N HIS A 242 23.20 -3.68 2.63
CA HIS A 242 23.72 -4.82 3.40
C HIS A 242 25.25 -4.75 3.49
N ALA A 243 25.85 -5.62 4.31
CA ALA A 243 27.30 -5.76 4.36
C ALA A 243 27.85 -6.10 2.96
N PRO A 244 29.03 -5.58 2.59
CA PRO A 244 29.72 -6.01 1.37
C PRO A 244 29.92 -7.53 1.34
N GLU A 245 29.95 -8.09 0.13
CA GLU A 245 30.31 -9.50 -0.12
C GLU A 245 31.79 -9.78 0.16
#